data_AF-A0A6N0NSF9-F1
#
_entry.id   AF-A0A6N0NSF9-F1
#
_cell.length_a   1.000
_cell.length_b   1.000
_cell.length_c   1.000
_cell.angle_alpha   90.00
_cell.angle_beta   90.00
_cell.angle_gamma   90.00
#
_symmetry.space_group_name_H-M   'P 1'
#
loop_
_entity.id
_entity.type
_entity.pdbx_description
1 polymer ?
#
loop_
_entity_poly.entity_id
_entity_poly.type
_entity_poly.pdbx_seq_one_letter_code
_entity_poly.pdbx_strand_id
1 'polypeptide(L)'
;MLYQIAFAVHMIGLIGWGGLTTGAYYVLQWGKSDDSRLLLAYRKLVYVEIASLVAMTVTGLFMWMELGFPSWVYPAFAMAPVLGVGELIHWRLTYVGDLAIFLRRMRYLSAFYTVIALLLIYDMVFKP
;
A
#
# COMPACT_ATOMS: atom_id res chain seq x y z
N MET A 1 14.68 16.02 15.43
CA MET A 1 13.59 15.28 16.10
C MET A 1 12.42 15.05 15.18
N LEU A 2 11.89 16.09 14.51
CA LEU A 2 10.77 15.96 13.57
C LEU A 2 11.08 15.02 12.39
N TYR A 3 12.27 15.10 11.82
CA TYR A 3 12.71 14.17 10.77
C TYR A 3 12.65 12.70 11.22
N GLN A 4 13.14 12.39 12.43
CA GLN A 4 13.11 11.02 12.96
C GLN A 4 11.67 10.52 13.19
N ILE A 5 10.78 11.40 13.64
CA ILE A 5 9.34 11.07 13.80
C ILE A 5 8.71 10.82 12.43
N ALA A 6 8.98 11.69 11.44
CA ALA A 6 8.48 11.52 10.08
C ALA A 6 8.98 10.21 9.46
N PHE A 7 10.26 9.87 9.64
CA PHE A 7 10.85 8.62 9.19
C PHE A 7 10.18 7.41 9.85
N ALA A 8 9.96 7.43 11.17
CA ALA A 8 9.27 6.35 11.87
C ALA A 8 7.84 6.15 11.35
N VAL A 9 7.08 7.24 11.17
CA VAL A 9 5.74 7.20 10.60
C VAL A 9 5.76 6.71 9.15
N HIS A 10 6.74 7.12 8.36
CA HIS A 10 6.93 6.68 6.99
C HIS A 10 7.16 5.16 6.90
N MET A 11 8.04 4.62 7.74
CA MET A 11 8.33 3.19 7.81
C MET A 11 7.13 2.38 8.29
N ILE A 12 6.40 2.87 9.29
CA ILE A 12 5.15 2.25 9.73
C ILE A 12 4.10 2.29 8.62
N GLY A 13 4.02 3.41 7.88
CA GLY A 13 3.15 3.55 6.71
C GLY A 13 3.48 2.52 5.62
N LEU A 14 4.77 2.31 5.31
CA LEU A 14 5.19 1.29 4.36
C LEU A 14 4.76 -0.13 4.79
N ILE A 15 4.95 -0.47 6.07
CA ILE A 15 4.54 -1.77 6.62
C ILE A 15 3.02 -1.93 6.62
N GLY A 16 2.30 -0.88 7.04
CA GLY A 16 0.84 -0.87 7.10
C GLY A 16 0.20 -0.96 5.72
N TRP A 17 0.80 -0.30 4.73
CA TRP A 17 0.38 -0.36 3.33
C TRP A 17 0.61 -1.76 2.74
N GLY A 18 1.85 -2.25 2.72
CA GLY A 18 2.15 -3.51 2.03
C GLY A 18 1.76 -4.78 2.78
N GLY A 19 1.74 -4.78 4.11
CA GLY A 19 1.69 -6.00 4.92
C GLY A 19 0.28 -6.51 5.23
N LEU A 20 -0.61 -5.64 5.69
CA LEU A 20 -1.87 -6.04 6.31
C LEU A 20 -2.86 -6.67 5.32
N THR A 21 -3.06 -6.01 4.17
CA THR A 21 -4.02 -6.43 3.14
C THR A 21 -3.49 -7.57 2.28
N THR A 22 -2.18 -7.63 2.05
CA THR A 22 -1.49 -8.76 1.42
C THR A 22 -1.61 -10.02 2.28
N GLY A 23 -1.30 -9.94 3.57
CA GLY A 23 -1.45 -11.07 4.49
C GLY A 23 -2.89 -11.55 4.57
N ALA A 24 -3.84 -10.62 4.72
CA ALA A 24 -5.27 -10.95 4.72
C ALA A 24 -5.74 -11.61 3.41
N TYR A 25 -5.21 -11.16 2.26
CA TYR A 25 -5.54 -11.76 0.96
C TYR A 25 -5.12 -13.24 0.90
N TYR A 26 -3.89 -13.56 1.34
CA TYR A 26 -3.43 -14.96 1.37
C TYR A 26 -4.21 -15.83 2.35
N VAL A 27 -4.58 -15.29 3.52
CA VAL A 27 -5.44 -15.99 4.48
C VAL A 27 -6.80 -16.32 3.84
N LEU A 28 -7.42 -15.37 3.13
CA LEU A 28 -8.69 -15.62 2.43
C LEU A 28 -8.53 -16.64 1.29
N GLN A 29 -7.44 -16.56 0.54
CA GLN A 29 -7.15 -17.48 -0.57
C GLN A 29 -6.95 -18.92 -0.09
N TRP A 30 -6.35 -19.14 1.08
CA TRP A 30 -6.11 -20.48 1.66
C TRP A 30 -7.27 -21.00 2.51
N GLY A 31 -8.04 -20.11 3.13
CA GLY A 31 -9.10 -20.46 4.08
C GLY A 31 -10.32 -21.16 3.47
N LYS A 32 -10.47 -21.18 2.13
CA LYS A 32 -11.61 -21.78 1.39
C LYS A 32 -12.99 -21.37 1.93
N SER A 33 -13.10 -20.15 2.48
CA SER A 33 -14.38 -19.61 2.92
C SER A 33 -15.07 -18.90 1.76
N ASP A 34 -16.37 -19.08 1.61
CA ASP A 34 -17.23 -18.32 0.68
C ASP A 34 -18.06 -17.25 1.41
N ASP A 35 -17.74 -16.95 2.68
CA ASP A 35 -18.49 -15.96 3.45
C ASP A 35 -18.17 -14.54 2.97
N SER A 36 -19.11 -13.95 2.23
CA SER A 36 -19.04 -12.57 1.75
C SER A 36 -18.88 -11.53 2.88
N ARG A 37 -19.21 -11.86 4.13
CA ARG A 37 -18.96 -10.98 5.30
C ARG A 37 -17.47 -10.75 5.53
N LEU A 38 -16.60 -11.63 5.06
CA LEU A 38 -15.15 -11.44 5.11
C LEU A 38 -14.71 -10.20 4.31
N LEU A 39 -15.43 -9.83 3.25
CA LEU A 39 -15.15 -8.59 2.51
C LEU A 39 -15.42 -7.34 3.34
N LEU A 40 -16.37 -7.37 4.29
CA LEU A 40 -16.61 -6.25 5.21
C LEU A 40 -15.45 -6.06 6.19
N ALA A 41 -14.90 -7.16 6.71
CA ALA A 41 -13.72 -7.11 7.57
C ALA A 41 -12.48 -6.67 6.78
N TYR A 42 -12.29 -7.22 5.58
CA TYR A 42 -11.18 -6.87 4.70
C TYR A 42 -11.21 -5.39 4.30
N ARG A 43 -12.39 -4.81 4.04
CA ARG A 43 -12.53 -3.38 3.73
C ARG A 43 -11.99 -2.47 4.84
N LYS A 44 -12.11 -2.87 6.10
CA LYS A 44 -11.52 -2.10 7.21
C LYS A 44 -10.00 -2.05 7.11
N LEU A 45 -9.36 -3.12 6.64
CA LEU A 45 -7.92 -3.16 6.38
C LEU A 45 -7.53 -2.24 5.22
N VAL A 46 -8.35 -2.18 4.16
CA VAL A 46 -8.10 -1.25 3.04
C VAL A 46 -8.15 0.21 3.50
N TYR A 47 -9.00 0.58 4.48
CA TYR A 47 -8.95 1.93 5.04
C TYR A 47 -7.63 2.21 5.77
N VAL A 48 -7.07 1.22 6.46
CA VAL A 48 -5.75 1.33 7.11
C VAL A 48 -4.65 1.46 6.06
N GLU A 49 -4.73 0.69 4.97
CA GLU A 49 -3.80 0.75 3.84
C GLU A 49 -3.80 2.14 3.17
N ILE A 50 -4.98 2.70 2.88
CA ILE A 50 -5.13 4.06 2.35
C ILE A 50 -4.54 5.09 3.32
N ALA A 51 -4.86 5.00 4.61
CA ALA A 51 -4.32 5.92 5.61
C ALA A 51 -2.80 5.80 5.71
N SER A 52 -2.27 4.59 5.57
CA SER A 52 -0.84 4.30 5.58
C SER A 52 -0.14 4.89 4.35
N LEU A 53 -0.74 4.77 3.16
CA LEU A 53 -0.24 5.38 1.92
C LEU A 53 -0.21 6.91 2.03
N VAL A 54 -1.26 7.53 2.58
CA VAL A 54 -1.31 8.98 2.80
C VAL A 54 -0.22 9.41 3.79
N ALA A 55 -0.10 8.72 4.93
CA ALA A 55 0.91 9.01 5.93
C ALA A 55 2.33 8.89 5.35
N MET A 56 2.60 7.82 4.59
CA MET A 56 3.87 7.59 3.90
C MET A 56 4.15 8.70 2.88
N THR A 57 3.17 9.10 2.09
CA THR A 57 3.33 10.17 1.07
C THR A 57 3.63 11.53 1.71
N VAL A 58 2.87 11.91 2.74
CA VAL A 58 3.04 13.21 3.43
C VAL A 58 4.38 13.28 4.16
N THR A 59 4.75 12.22 4.88
CA THR A 59 6.04 12.16 5.58
C THR A 59 7.21 12.07 4.62
N GLY A 60 7.05 11.35 3.50
CA GLY A 60 8.04 11.30 2.42
C GLY A 60 8.26 12.68 1.80
N LEU A 61 7.19 13.43 1.52
CA LEU A 61 7.27 14.81 1.02
C LEU A 61 8.03 15.72 1.98
N PHE A 62 7.70 15.65 3.27
CA PHE A 62 8.42 16.40 4.30
C PHE A 62 9.91 16.07 4.34
N MET A 63 10.28 14.78 4.37
CA MET A 63 11.69 14.37 4.39
C MET A 63 12.44 14.78 3.12
N TRP A 64 11.80 14.68 1.95
CA TRP A 64 12.39 15.11 0.69
C TRP A 64 12.67 16.62 0.65
N MET A 65 11.78 17.44 1.21
CA MET A 65 11.99 18.88 1.39
C MET A 65 13.18 19.17 2.32
N GLU A 66 13.27 18.47 3.45
CA GLU A 66 14.37 18.63 4.42
C GLU A 66 15.74 18.24 3.83
N LEU A 67 15.76 17.30 2.88
CA LEU A 67 16.97 16.86 2.18
C LEU A 67 17.33 17.75 0.97
N GLY A 68 16.57 18.82 0.69
CA GLY A 68 16.87 19.74 -0.42
C GLY A 68 16.49 19.20 -1.80
N PHE A 69 15.41 18.40 -1.87
CA PHE A 69 14.82 17.89 -3.12
C PHE A 69 15.74 17.01 -3.99
N PRO A 70 16.38 15.96 -3.44
CA PRO A 70 17.19 15.06 -4.24
C PRO A 70 16.39 14.45 -5.41
N SER A 71 17.01 14.42 -6.60
CA SER A 71 16.35 14.00 -7.85
C SER A 71 16.04 12.51 -7.91
N TRP A 72 16.76 11.69 -7.14
CA TRP A 72 16.55 10.25 -7.12
C TRP A 72 15.21 9.85 -6.47
N VAL A 73 14.57 10.73 -5.68
CA VAL A 73 13.25 10.47 -5.06
C VAL A 73 12.09 10.71 -6.03
N TYR A 74 12.32 11.39 -7.16
CA TYR A 74 11.23 11.80 -8.08
C TYR A 74 10.40 10.62 -8.59
N PRO A 75 11.00 9.46 -8.95
CA PRO A 75 10.22 8.28 -9.32
C PRO A 75 9.29 7.80 -8.20
N ALA A 76 9.74 7.84 -6.93
CA ALA A 76 8.91 7.44 -5.80
C ALA A 76 7.69 8.37 -5.63
N PHE A 77 7.85 9.68 -5.82
CA PHE A 77 6.71 10.61 -5.82
C PHE A 77 5.79 10.44 -7.02
N ALA A 78 6.33 10.16 -8.20
CA ALA A 78 5.53 9.87 -9.38
C ALA A 78 4.67 8.61 -9.20
N MET A 79 5.11 7.66 -8.37
CA MET A 79 4.34 6.47 -8.03
C MET A 79 3.20 6.71 -7.04
N ALA A 80 3.27 7.74 -6.18
CA ALA A 80 2.22 8.03 -5.20
C ALA A 80 0.80 8.16 -5.81
N PRO A 81 0.55 8.93 -6.90
CA PRO A 81 -0.77 8.97 -7.52
C PRO A 81 -1.17 7.63 -8.17
N VAL A 82 -0.22 6.88 -8.72
CA VAL A 82 -0.48 5.56 -9.30
C VAL A 82 -0.93 4.57 -8.23
N LEU A 83 -0.25 4.57 -7.08
CA LEU A 83 -0.63 3.80 -5.91
C LEU A 83 -1.98 4.24 -5.38
N GLY A 84 -2.27 5.54 -5.31
CA GLY A 84 -3.57 6.06 -4.88
C GLY A 84 -4.73 5.59 -5.78
N VAL A 85 -4.51 5.51 -7.10
CA VAL A 85 -5.48 4.91 -8.02
C VAL A 85 -5.64 3.41 -7.77
N GLY A 86 -4.52 2.71 -7.53
CA GLY A 86 -4.51 1.30 -7.11
C GLY A 86 -5.38 1.07 -5.88
N GLU A 87 -5.21 1.89 -4.84
CA GLU A 87 -5.98 1.81 -3.60
C GLU A 87 -7.47 2.09 -3.81
N LEU A 88 -7.81 3.02 -4.69
CA LEU A 88 -9.20 3.28 -5.04
C LEU A 88 -9.84 2.09 -5.76
N ILE A 89 -9.09 1.42 -6.64
CA ILE A 89 -9.52 0.16 -7.28
C ILE A 89 -9.67 -0.92 -6.22
N HIS A 90 -8.70 -1.09 -5.33
CA HIS A 90 -8.70 -2.07 -4.25
C HIS A 90 -9.94 -1.91 -3.37
N TRP A 91 -10.20 -0.68 -2.92
CA TRP A 91 -11.37 -0.35 -2.12
C TRP A 91 -12.66 -0.70 -2.85
N ARG A 92 -12.79 -0.35 -4.14
CA ARG A 92 -13.95 -0.73 -4.96
C ARG A 92 -14.12 -2.23 -5.10
N LEU A 93 -13.03 -3.01 -5.19
CA LEU A 93 -13.10 -4.47 -5.27
C LEU A 93 -13.75 -5.08 -4.02
N THR A 94 -13.65 -4.44 -2.86
CA THR A 94 -14.32 -4.90 -1.62
C THR A 94 -15.85 -4.75 -1.65
N TYR A 95 -16.43 -4.13 -2.69
CA TYR A 95 -17.88 -3.95 -2.86
C TYR A 95 -18.49 -4.86 -3.91
N VAL A 96 -17.71 -5.76 -4.52
CA VAL A 96 -18.20 -6.66 -5.59
C VAL A 96 -19.24 -7.67 -5.06
N GLY A 97 -19.32 -7.89 -3.74
CA GLY A 97 -20.31 -8.77 -3.10
C GLY A 97 -20.01 -10.26 -3.25
N ASP A 98 -19.17 -10.63 -4.21
CA ASP A 98 -18.71 -11.98 -4.49
C ASP A 98 -17.21 -12.12 -4.17
N LEU A 99 -16.90 -13.04 -3.26
CA LEU A 99 -15.54 -13.28 -2.76
C LEU A 99 -14.64 -13.91 -3.84
N ALA A 100 -15.16 -14.78 -4.70
CA ALA A 100 -14.39 -15.39 -5.78
C ALA A 100 -13.99 -14.36 -6.84
N ILE A 101 -14.89 -13.42 -7.17
CA ILE A 101 -14.56 -12.30 -8.07
C ILE A 101 -13.51 -11.39 -7.43
N PHE A 102 -13.66 -11.08 -6.14
CA PHE A 102 -12.68 -10.31 -5.39
C PHE A 102 -11.29 -10.98 -5.45
N LEU A 103 -11.17 -12.24 -5.07
CA LEU A 103 -9.89 -12.97 -5.02
C LEU A 103 -9.20 -13.03 -6.39
N ARG A 104 -9.97 -13.26 -7.46
CA ARG A 104 -9.46 -13.31 -8.84
C ARG A 104 -8.89 -11.97 -9.28
N ARG A 105 -9.57 -10.86 -8.97
CA ARG A 105 -9.13 -9.51 -9.36
C ARG A 105 -7.98 -9.03 -8.48
N MET A 106 -8.04 -9.33 -7.19
CA MET A 106 -6.97 -9.02 -6.23
C MET A 106 -5.66 -9.66 -6.60
N ARG A 107 -5.64 -10.86 -7.20
CA ARG A 107 -4.41 -11.50 -7.66
C ARG A 107 -3.54 -10.57 -8.54
N TYR A 108 -4.18 -9.86 -9.47
CA TYR A 108 -3.45 -8.95 -10.36
C TYR A 108 -2.99 -7.69 -9.63
N LEU A 109 -3.83 -7.16 -8.74
CA LEU A 109 -3.50 -5.97 -7.95
C LEU A 109 -2.37 -6.25 -6.94
N SER A 110 -2.41 -7.39 -6.25
CA SER A 110 -1.36 -7.84 -5.34
C SER A 110 -0.04 -8.10 -6.07
N ALA A 111 -0.07 -8.67 -7.29
CA ALA A 111 1.12 -8.82 -8.11
C ALA A 111 1.71 -7.46 -8.50
N PHE A 112 0.86 -6.51 -8.92
CA PHE A 112 1.26 -5.13 -9.20
C PHE A 112 1.93 -4.49 -7.97
N TYR A 113 1.28 -4.53 -6.80
CA TYR A 113 1.85 -3.99 -5.56
C TYR A 113 3.16 -4.65 -5.16
N THR A 114 3.30 -5.95 -5.34
CA THR A 114 4.56 -6.66 -5.04
C THR A 114 5.70 -6.14 -5.90
N VAL A 115 5.48 -5.98 -7.21
CA VAL A 115 6.49 -5.43 -8.12
C VAL A 115 6.84 -4.00 -7.75
N ILE A 116 5.85 -3.15 -7.48
CA ILE A 116 6.11 -1.76 -7.08
C ILE A 116 6.84 -1.68 -5.74
N ALA A 117 6.47 -2.48 -4.75
CA ALA A 117 7.15 -2.52 -3.46
C ALA A 117 8.63 -2.90 -3.62
N LEU A 118 8.95 -3.91 -4.44
CA LEU A 118 10.33 -4.29 -4.73
C LEU A 118 11.12 -3.15 -5.39
N LEU A 119 10.51 -2.44 -6.35
CA LEU A 119 11.13 -1.29 -7.01
C LEU A 119 11.39 -0.14 -6.04
N LEU A 120 10.42 0.20 -5.19
CA LEU A 120 10.54 1.29 -4.21
C LEU A 120 11.58 0.95 -3.13
N ILE A 121 11.61 -0.30 -2.65
CA ILE A 121 12.63 -0.76 -1.70
C ILE A 121 14.02 -0.73 -2.35
N TYR A 122 14.14 -1.16 -3.61
CA TYR A 122 15.40 -1.09 -4.35
C TYR A 122 15.89 0.36 -4.46
N ASP A 123 15.00 1.28 -4.85
CA ASP A 123 15.34 2.70 -4.97
C ASP A 123 15.79 3.27 -3.62
N MET A 124 15.07 2.97 -2.54
CA MET A 124 15.41 3.41 -1.18
C MET A 124 16.77 2.87 -0.68
N VAL A 125 17.13 1.62 -1.01
CA VAL A 125 18.36 0.99 -0.50
C VAL A 125 19.60 1.39 -1.31
N PHE A 126 19.46 1.49 -2.64
CA PHE A 126 20.61 1.65 -3.53
C PHE A 126 20.80 3.07 -4.06
N LYS A 127 19.88 4.01 -3.80
CA LYS A 127 20.01 5.42 -4.17
C LYS A 127 19.69 6.34 -2.97
N PRO A 128 20.64 6.54 -2.05
CA PRO A 128 20.47 7.39 -0.88
C PRO A 128 20.62 8.89 -1.19
#